data_AF-A0A920J780-F1
#
_entry.id   AF-A0A920J780-F1
#
_cell.length_a   1.000
_cell.length_b   1.000
_cell.length_c   1.000
_cell.angle_alpha   90.00
_cell.angle_beta   90.00
_cell.angle_gamma   90.00
#
_symmetry.space_group_name_H-M   'P 1'
#
loop_
_entity.id
_entity.type
_entity.pdbx_description
1 polymer ?
#
loop_
_entity_poly.entity_id
_entity_poly.type
_entity_poly.pdbx_seq_one_letter_code
_entity_poly.pdbx_strand_id
1 'polypeptide(L)'
;MVAEAAGLGAAIDYLSNIGMNEIRNHEIELTDYALGKLTSEFGETISIFGPKDATGRGGVISFTFDGAHPHEFRKFWMKKIYVYVQVIIVRNR
;
A
#
# COMPACT_ATOMS: atom_id res chain seq x y z
N MET A 1 19.21 -5.42 -24.56
CA MET A 1 19.17 -6.71 -23.84
C MET A 1 20.32 -6.90 -22.85
N VAL A 2 21.54 -6.38 -23.07
CA VAL A 2 22.66 -6.53 -22.11
C VAL A 2 22.51 -5.62 -20.89
N ALA A 3 22.01 -4.39 -21.07
CA ALA A 3 21.81 -3.43 -19.97
C ALA A 3 20.66 -3.81 -19.04
N GLU A 4 19.55 -4.34 -19.59
CA GLU A 4 18.40 -4.79 -18.80
C GLU A 4 18.76 -6.01 -17.94
N ALA A 5 19.53 -6.96 -18.48
CA ALA A 5 20.01 -8.12 -17.74
C ALA A 5 21.00 -7.72 -16.63
N ALA A 6 21.92 -6.79 -16.89
CA ALA A 6 22.84 -6.26 -15.89
C ALA A 6 22.09 -5.53 -14.76
N GLY A 7 21.06 -4.74 -15.10
CA GLY A 7 20.21 -4.05 -14.14
C GLY A 7 19.41 -5.01 -13.25
N LEU A 8 18.86 -6.09 -13.82
CA LEU A 8 18.17 -7.11 -13.04
C LEU A 8 19.13 -7.84 -12.09
N GLY A 9 20.33 -8.18 -12.55
CA GLY A 9 21.36 -8.80 -11.70
C GLY A 9 21.68 -7.95 -10.48
N ALA A 10 21.97 -6.65 -10.68
CA ALA A 10 22.23 -5.72 -9.59
C ALA A 10 21.05 -5.58 -8.62
N ALA A 11 19.81 -5.61 -9.11
CA ALA A 11 18.61 -5.58 -8.26
C ALA A 11 18.47 -6.85 -7.41
N ILE A 12 18.74 -8.03 -7.99
CA ILE A 12 18.73 -9.31 -7.27
C ILE A 12 19.81 -9.31 -6.20
N ASP A 13 21.03 -8.88 -6.52
CA ASP A 13 22.13 -8.82 -5.57
C ASP A 13 21.81 -7.88 -4.40
N TYR A 14 21.21 -6.72 -4.68
CA TYR A 14 20.77 -5.78 -3.67
C TYR A 14 19.74 -6.39 -2.71
N LEU A 15 18.66 -7.00 -3.24
CA LEU A 15 17.61 -7.61 -2.43
C LEU A 15 18.15 -8.82 -1.64
N SER A 16 19.05 -9.60 -2.24
CA SER A 16 19.66 -10.77 -1.60
C SER A 16 20.59 -10.37 -0.45
N ASN A 17 21.32 -9.26 -0.59
CA ASN A 17 22.18 -8.72 0.47
C ASN A 17 21.39 -8.22 1.67
N ILE A 18 20.18 -7.70 1.47
CA ILE A 18 19.27 -7.31 2.56
C ILE A 18 18.60 -8.55 3.16
N GLY A 19 18.22 -9.51 2.31
CA GLY A 19 17.50 -10.72 2.69
C GLY A 19 15.98 -10.57 2.56
N MET A 20 15.36 -11.49 1.83
CA MET A 20 13.91 -11.45 1.54
C MET A 20 13.04 -11.58 2.80
N ASN A 21 13.52 -12.25 3.84
CA ASN A 21 12.80 -12.37 5.12
C ASN A 21 12.74 -11.04 5.86
N GLU A 22 13.85 -10.29 5.90
CA GLU A 22 13.89 -8.96 6.53
C GLU A 22 12.99 -7.98 5.78
N ILE A 23 13.04 -8.02 4.44
CA ILE A 23 12.14 -7.24 3.59
C ILE A 23 10.68 -7.58 3.90
N ARG A 24 10.35 -8.87 4.00
CA ARG A 24 8.98 -9.32 4.30
C ARG A 24 8.53 -8.87 5.68
N ASN A 25 9.39 -9.00 6.70
CA ASN A 25 9.07 -8.59 8.06
C ASN A 25 8.80 -7.08 8.13
N HIS A 26 9.65 -6.29 7.49
CA HIS A 26 9.48 -4.84 7.42
C HIS A 26 8.21 -4.44 6.65
N GLU A 27 7.90 -5.14 5.55
CA GLU A 27 6.65 -4.94 4.81
C GLU A 27 5.42 -5.23 5.68
N ILE A 28 5.43 -6.32 6.47
CA ILE A 28 4.35 -6.66 7.41
C ILE A 28 4.18 -5.53 8.43
N GLU A 29 5.26 -5.08 9.05
CA GLU A 29 5.24 -4.02 10.07
C GLU A 29 4.63 -2.72 9.52
N LEU A 30 5.08 -2.27 8.36
CA LEU A 30 4.55 -1.05 7.72
C LEU A 30 3.09 -1.20 7.31
N THR A 31 2.71 -2.38 6.80
CA THR A 31 1.33 -2.66 6.37
C THR A 31 0.38 -2.69 7.56
N ASP A 32 0.79 -3.33 8.66
CA ASP A 32 0.01 -3.41 9.89
C ASP A 32 -0.19 -2.02 10.50
N TYR A 33 0.89 -1.24 10.60
CA TYR A 33 0.81 0.15 11.03
C TYR A 33 -0.16 0.97 10.17
N ALA A 34 -0.07 0.85 8.84
CA ALA A 34 -0.93 1.59 7.92
C ALA A 34 -2.40 1.17 8.03
N LEU A 35 -2.69 -0.14 8.14
CA LEU A 35 -4.04 -0.64 8.36
C LEU A 35 -4.63 -0.11 9.67
N GLY A 36 -3.87 -0.18 10.77
CA GLY A 36 -4.28 0.34 12.07
C GLY A 36 -4.55 1.84 12.02
N LYS A 37 -3.67 2.62 11.40
CA LYS A 37 -3.84 4.07 11.25
C LYS A 37 -5.07 4.41 10.43
N LEU A 38 -5.26 3.78 9.27
CA LEU A 38 -6.42 4.00 8.40
C LEU A 38 -7.73 3.68 9.10
N THR A 39 -7.81 2.54 9.79
CA THR A 39 -9.01 2.17 10.55
C THR A 39 -9.26 3.12 11.73
N SER A 40 -8.21 3.53 12.45
CA SER A 40 -8.36 4.44 13.60
C SER A 40 -8.78 5.86 13.22
N GLU A 41 -8.28 6.40 12.09
CA GLU A 41 -8.56 7.78 11.69
C GLU A 41 -9.89 7.94 10.96
N PHE A 42 -10.32 6.91 10.23
CA PHE A 42 -11.49 7.00 9.34
C PHE A 42 -12.65 6.07 9.73
N GLY A 43 -12.42 5.07 10.59
CA GLY A 43 -13.48 4.21 11.13
C GLY A 43 -14.37 3.60 10.05
N GLU A 44 -15.68 3.82 10.17
CA GLU A 44 -16.69 3.28 9.23
C GLU A 44 -16.72 4.01 7.88
N THR A 45 -16.09 5.18 7.75
CA THR A 45 -16.06 5.93 6.49
C THR A 45 -15.10 5.33 5.46
N ILE A 46 -14.24 4.39 5.86
CA ILE A 46 -13.32 3.67 4.99
C ILE A 46 -13.66 2.18 4.93
N SER A 47 -13.73 1.64 3.72
CA SER A 47 -13.92 0.21 3.48
C SER A 47 -12.67 -0.37 2.84
N ILE A 48 -11.89 -1.14 3.61
CA ILE A 48 -10.64 -1.76 3.16
C ILE A 48 -10.92 -3.13 2.53
N PHE A 49 -10.33 -3.36 1.35
CA PHE A 49 -10.42 -4.62 0.61
C PHE A 49 -9.23 -5.54 0.89
N GLY A 50 -9.52 -6.85 0.83
CA GLY A 50 -8.56 -7.92 1.05
C GLY A 50 -8.42 -8.31 2.53
N PRO A 51 -7.40 -9.12 2.86
CA PRO A 51 -7.13 -9.54 4.24
C PRO A 51 -6.92 -8.33 5.17
N LYS A 52 -7.50 -8.40 6.37
CA LYS A 52 -7.28 -7.40 7.42
C LYS A 52 -5.97 -7.63 8.19
N ASP A 53 -5.35 -8.78 7.98
CA ASP A 53 -4.05 -9.13 8.55
C ASP A 53 -2.95 -8.84 7.53
N ALA A 54 -1.92 -8.13 7.97
CA ALA A 54 -0.72 -7.82 7.20
C ALA A 54 0.09 -9.07 6.80
N THR A 55 0.00 -10.17 7.56
CA THR A 55 0.73 -11.41 7.21
C THR A 55 0.18 -12.10 5.96
N GLY A 56 -1.11 -11.90 5.68
CA GLY A 56 -1.82 -12.50 4.53
C GLY A 56 -1.86 -11.62 3.28
N ARG A 57 -1.23 -10.44 3.30
CA ARG A 57 -1.19 -9.50 2.16
C ARG A 57 0.21 -8.91 1.95
N GLY A 58 0.44 -8.39 0.74
CA GLY A 58 1.59 -7.52 0.47
C GLY A 58 1.32 -6.07 0.91
N GLY A 59 2.31 -5.20 0.71
CA GLY A 59 2.34 -3.79 1.13
C GLY A 59 1.38 -2.85 0.39
N VAL A 60 0.34 -3.39 -0.25
CA VAL A 60 -0.67 -2.63 -0.99
C VAL A 60 -2.01 -2.72 -0.27
N ILE A 61 -2.56 -1.56 0.09
CA ILE A 61 -3.86 -1.42 0.73
C ILE A 61 -4.83 -0.76 -0.24
N SER A 62 -5.82 -1.54 -0.69
CA SER A 62 -6.93 -1.05 -1.52
C SER A 62 -8.13 -0.77 -0.63
N PHE A 63 -8.80 0.37 -0.83
CA PHE A 63 -9.98 0.75 -0.04
C PHE A 63 -10.88 1.73 -0.81
N THR A 64 -12.14 1.84 -0.39
CA THR A 64 -13.09 2.88 -0.78
C THR A 64 -13.44 3.78 0.40
N PHE A 65 -13.99 4.95 0.10
CA PHE A 65 -14.40 5.93 1.11
C PHE A 65 -15.84 6.37 0.85
N ASP A 66 -16.68 6.32 1.88
CA ASP A 66 -18.10 6.67 1.74
C ASP A 66 -18.29 8.19 1.64
N GLY A 67 -19.12 8.63 0.70
CA GLY A 67 -19.42 10.05 0.46
C GLY A 67 -18.32 10.84 -0.28
N ALA A 68 -17.23 10.20 -0.70
CA ALA A 68 -16.13 10.86 -1.39
C ALA A 68 -16.42 11.08 -2.88
N HIS A 69 -16.71 12.33 -3.28
CA HIS A 69 -16.72 12.69 -4.71
C HIS A 69 -15.27 12.64 -5.26
N PRO A 70 -14.98 11.92 -6.37
CA PRO A 70 -13.62 11.58 -6.82
C PRO A 70 -12.61 12.75 -6.90
N HIS A 71 -13.08 13.93 -7.26
CA HIS A 71 -12.25 15.13 -7.40
C HIS A 71 -11.86 15.79 -6.08
N GLU A 72 -12.73 15.72 -5.07
CA GLU A 72 -12.51 16.36 -3.76
C GLU A 72 -11.72 15.43 -2.82
N PHE A 73 -11.89 14.12 -2.98
CA PHE A 73 -11.11 13.11 -2.27
C PHE A 73 -9.61 13.25 -2.52
N ARG A 74 -9.20 13.38 -3.79
CA ARG A 74 -7.78 13.53 -4.17
C ARG A 74 -7.13 14.75 -3.50
N LYS A 75 -7.84 15.88 -3.43
CA LYS A 75 -7.33 17.12 -2.81
C LYS A 75 -7.18 16.99 -1.29
N PHE A 76 -8.12 16.33 -0.62
CA PHE A 76 -8.07 16.10 0.83
C PHE A 76 -6.92 15.13 1.19
N TRP A 77 -6.77 14.05 0.42
CA TRP A 77 -5.79 12.99 0.71
C TRP A 77 -4.34 13.41 0.49
N MET A 78 -4.03 14.17 -0.57
CA MET A 78 -2.67 14.65 -0.87
C MET A 78 -2.08 15.57 0.21
N LYS A 79 -2.89 16.07 1.15
CA LYS A 79 -2.43 16.93 2.26
C LYS A 79 -2.13 16.18 3.55
N LYS A 80 -2.57 14.92 3.71
CA LYS A 80 -2.54 14.23 5.00
C LYS A 80 -1.56 13.06 5.09
N ILE A 81 -1.20 12.40 4.00
CA ILE A 81 -0.38 11.17 4.01
C ILE A 81 0.65 11.21 2.87
N TYR A 82 1.95 11.10 3.19
CA TYR A 82 3.08 11.04 2.24
C TYR A 82 3.32 9.63 1.68
N VAL A 83 2.26 8.83 1.52
CA VAL A 83 2.33 7.48 0.97
C VAL A 83 1.60 7.48 -0.36
N TYR A 84 2.25 6.98 -1.41
CA TYR A 84 1.63 6.78 -2.72
C TYR A 84 0.53 5.74 -2.58
N VAL A 85 -0.70 6.18 -2.35
CA VAL A 85 -1.88 5.32 -2.30
C VAL A 85 -2.54 5.35 -3.67
N GLN A 86 -2.55 4.19 -4.34
CA GLN A 86 -3.38 4.02 -5.53
C GLN A 86 -4.83 3.83 -5.10
N VAL A 87 -5.55 4.94 -5.04
CA VAL A 87 -6.99 4.96 -4.75
C VAL A 87 -7.71 4.42 -5.98
N ILE A 88 -8.10 3.16 -5.94
CA ILE A 88 -8.98 2.56 -6.95
C ILE A 88 -10.41 2.78 -6.48
N ILE A 89 -11.08 3.81 -7.04
CA ILE A 89 -12.51 4.04 -6.81
C ILE A 89 -13.28 3.00 -7.64
N VAL A 90 -13.67 1.90 -7.02
CA VAL A 90 -14.60 0.94 -7.63
C VAL A 90 -16.00 1.49 -7.46
N ARG A 91 -16.59 2.02 -8.55
CA ARG A 91 -18.02 2.35 -8.60
C ARG A 91 -18.82 1.04 -8.59
N ASN A 92 -19.51 0.76 -7.49
CA ASN A 92 -20.51 -0.29 -7.45
C ASN A 92 -21.73 0.18 -8.30
N ARG A 93 -22.09 -0.57 -9.34
CA ARG A 93 -23.41 -0.50 -9.97
C ARG A 93 -24.21 -1.68 -9.48
#